data_AF-A0A4Q3US32-F1
#
_entry.id   AF-A0A4Q3US32-F1
#
_cell.length_a   1.000
_cell.length_b   1.000
_cell.length_c   1.000
_cell.angle_alpha   90.00
_cell.angle_beta   90.00
_cell.angle_gamma   90.00
#
_symmetry.space_group_name_H-M   'P 1'
#
loop_
_entity.id
_entity.type
_entity.pdbx_description
1 polymer ?
#
loop_
_entity_poly.entity_id
_entity_poly.type
_entity_poly.pdbx_seq_one_letter_code
_entity_poly.pdbx_strand_id
1 'polypeptide(L)' 'MTAYEQLARRYCALQGEDPDERIEGVPVWRIAMADLEAAMNALDTFGLDIRTTFHEIAEATDQPKPKGFFIRRVA' A
#
# COMPACT_ATOMS: atom_id res chain seq x y z
N MET A 1 10.45 4.07 2.00
CA MET A 1 9.03 3.80 2.27
C MET A 1 8.80 2.33 1.95
N THR A 2 8.50 1.50 2.95
CA THR A 2 8.27 0.05 2.71
C THR A 2 6.97 -0.14 1.94
N ALA A 3 6.79 -1.29 1.27
CA ALA A 3 5.53 -1.59 0.58
C ALA A 3 4.32 -1.59 1.54
N TYR A 4 4.53 -2.07 2.77
CA TYR A 4 3.53 -2.04 3.84
C TYR A 4 3.13 -0.61 4.22
N GLU A 5 4.10 0.30 4.35
CA GLU A 5 3.81 1.72 4.62
C GLU A 5 3.03 2.35 3.45
N GLN A 6 3.41 2.06 2.20
CA GLN A 6 2.68 2.55 1.03
C GLN A 6 1.24 2.04 1.01
N LEU A 7 1.03 0.76 1.33
CA LEU A 7 -0.30 0.17 1.36
C LEU A 7 -1.16 0.78 2.48
N ALA A 8 -0.63 0.90 3.69
CA ALA A 8 -1.34 1.52 4.81
C ALA A 8 -1.72 2.98 4.51
N ARG A 9 -0.81 3.76 3.92
CA ARG A 9 -1.11 5.14 3.49
C ARG A 9 -2.20 5.20 2.42
N ARG A 10 -2.21 4.27 1.46
CA ARG A 10 -3.28 4.15 0.45
C ARG A 10 -4.62 3.74 1.06
N TYR A 11 -4.60 2.89 2.08
CA TYR A 11 -5.79 2.48 2.81
C TYR A 11 -6.43 3.66 3.55
N CYS A 12 -5.65 4.49 4.24
CA CYS A 12 -6.14 5.74 4.83
C CYS A 12 -6.80 6.64 3.77
N ALA A 13 -6.11 6.86 2.63
CA ALA A 13 -6.64 7.68 1.54
C ALA A 13 -7.95 7.11 0.95
N LEU A 14 -8.09 5.78 0.88
CA LEU A 14 -9.33 5.12 0.44
C LEU A 14 -10.49 5.38 1.40
N GLN A 15 -10.22 5.49 2.69
CA GLN A 15 -11.21 5.83 3.73
C GLN A 15 -11.51 7.33 3.80
N GLY A 16 -10.77 8.16 3.05
CA GLY A 16 -10.87 9.61 3.10
C GLY A 16 -10.12 10.24 4.27
N GLU A 17 -9.23 9.48 4.91
CA GLU A 17 -8.40 9.92 6.04
C GLU A 17 -7.06 10.49 5.56
N ASP A 18 -6.53 11.47 6.29
CA ASP A 18 -5.15 11.93 6.06
C ASP A 18 -4.16 10.97 6.76
N PRO A 19 -3.31 10.25 6.01
CA PRO A 19 -2.38 9.29 6.60
C PRO A 19 -1.38 9.93 7.59
N ASP A 20 -1.08 11.22 7.44
CA ASP A 20 -0.14 11.94 8.31
C ASP A 20 -0.84 12.67 9.47
N GLU A 21 -2.19 12.67 9.51
CA GLU A 21 -2.94 13.07 10.70
C GLU A 21 -2.51 12.22 11.91
N ARG A 22 -2.58 12.80 13.10
CA ARG A 22 -2.10 12.15 14.32
C ARG A 22 -3.22 11.95 15.32
N ILE A 23 -3.41 10.70 15.72
CA ILE A 23 -4.28 10.30 16.83
C ILE A 23 -3.35 9.93 17.99
N GLU A 24 -3.50 10.62 19.13
CA GLU A 24 -2.63 10.44 20.30
C GLU A 24 -1.12 10.56 19.99
N GLY A 25 -0.76 11.40 19.02
CA GLY A 25 0.62 11.62 18.57
C GLY A 25 1.15 10.57 17.59
N VAL A 26 0.38 9.53 17.28
CA VAL A 26 0.71 8.48 16.32
C VAL A 26 0.09 8.79 14.95
N PRO A 27 0.84 8.75 13.84
CA PRO A 27 0.27 8.93 12.51
C PRO A 27 -0.78 7.86 12.18
N VAL A 28 -1.88 8.26 11.56
CA VAL A 28 -3.00 7.36 11.20
C VAL A 28 -2.52 6.18 10.36
N TRP A 29 -1.55 6.36 9.45
CA TRP A 29 -1.02 5.24 8.66
C TRP A 29 -0.41 4.12 9.51
N ARG A 30 0.12 4.43 10.71
CA ARG A 30 0.63 3.39 11.64
C ARG A 30 -0.49 2.62 12.31
N ILE A 31 -1.63 3.26 12.55
CA ILE A 31 -2.83 2.61 13.08
C ILE A 31 -3.41 1.69 12.00
N ALA A 32 -3.52 2.19 10.76
CA ALA A 32 -3.94 1.39 9.60
C ALA A 32 -3.05 0.16 9.32
N MET A 33 -1.78 0.16 9.73
CA MET A 33 -0.96 -1.06 9.64
C MET A 33 -1.46 -2.18 10.54
N ALA A 34 -1.99 -1.87 11.73
CA ALA A 34 -2.55 -2.88 12.62
C ALA A 34 -3.81 -3.50 12.02
N ASP A 35 -4.66 -2.69 11.39
CA ASP A 35 -5.84 -3.16 10.66
C ASP A 35 -5.44 -4.03 9.46
N LEU A 36 -4.40 -3.62 8.72
CA LEU A 36 -3.85 -4.41 7.63
C LEU A 36 -3.36 -5.78 8.12
N GLU A 37 -2.63 -5.82 9.23
CA GLU A 37 -2.16 -7.07 9.84
C GLU A 37 -3.32 -7.95 10.29
N ALA A 38 -4.35 -7.38 10.91
CA ALA A 38 -5.56 -8.10 11.28
C ALA A 38 -6.29 -8.68 10.05
N ALA A 39 -6.39 -7.92 8.96
CA ALA A 39 -6.97 -8.38 7.70
C ALA A 39 -6.16 -9.52 7.06
N MET A 40 -4.83 -9.42 7.05
CA MET A 40 -3.96 -10.51 6.57
C MET A 40 -4.15 -11.78 7.39
N ASN A 41 -4.16 -11.67 8.71
CA ASN A 41 -4.39 -12.81 9.60
C ASN A 41 -5.78 -13.43 9.40
N ALA A 42 -6.81 -12.61 9.15
CA ALA A 42 -8.15 -13.11 8.84
C ALA A 42 -8.18 -13.90 7.52
N LEU A 43 -7.51 -13.42 6.48
CA LEU A 43 -7.41 -14.11 5.20
C LEU A 43 -6.59 -15.41 5.29
N ASP A 44 -5.56 -15.44 6.14
CA ASP A 44 -4.79 -16.66 6.45
C ASP A 44 -5.72 -17.76 7.01
N THR A 45 -6.78 -17.42 7.76
CA THR A 45 -7.76 -18.42 8.25
C THR A 45 -8.55 -19.11 7.13
N PHE A 46 -8.65 -18.48 5.96
CA PHE A 46 -9.28 -19.05 4.77
C PHE A 46 -8.27 -19.80 3.88
N GLY A 47 -7.02 -19.95 4.32
CA GLY A 47 -5.97 -20.64 3.57
C GLY A 47 -5.43 -19.85 2.39
N LEU A 48 -5.62 -18.53 2.37
CA LEU A 48 -5.06 -17.65 1.35
C LEU A 48 -3.66 -17.20 1.77
N ASP A 49 -2.64 -17.48 0.95
CA ASP A 49 -1.28 -17.00 1.20
C ASP A 49 -1.11 -15.54 0.77
N ILE A 50 -1.64 -14.63 1.60
CA ILE A 50 -1.65 -13.20 1.32
C ILE A 50 -0.26 -12.58 1.49
N ARG A 51 0.57 -13.12 2.38
CA ARG A 51 1.90 -12.55 2.67
C ARG A 51 2.85 -12.74 1.49
N THR A 52 2.90 -13.95 0.91
CA THR A 52 3.67 -14.21 -0.31
C THR A 52 3.15 -13.37 -1.46
N THR A 53 1.82 -13.38 -1.68
CA THR A 53 1.18 -12.59 -2.75
C THR A 53 1.51 -11.09 -2.61
N PHE A 54 1.46 -10.55 -1.40
CA PHE A 54 1.77 -9.15 -1.14
C PHE A 54 3.25 -8.83 -1.41
N HIS A 55 4.16 -9.71 -0.98
CA HIS A 55 5.59 -9.56 -1.26
C HIS A 55 5.89 -9.58 -2.76
N GLU A 56 5.29 -10.49 -3.53
CA GLU A 56 5.44 -10.55 -4.98
C GLU A 56 4.93 -9.28 -5.68
N ILE A 57 3.77 -8.77 -5.27
CA ILE A 57 3.20 -7.52 -5.80
C ILE A 57 4.11 -6.33 -5.46
N ALA A 58 4.61 -6.27 -4.22
CA ALA A 58 5.51 -5.22 -3.77
C ALA A 58 6.81 -5.17 -4.60
N GLU A 59 7.42 -6.32 -4.83
CA GLU A 59 8.64 -6.44 -5.65
C GLU A 59 8.37 -6.15 -7.13
N ALA A 60 7.21 -6.54 -7.67
CA ALA A 60 6.82 -6.23 -9.04
C ALA A 60 6.65 -4.73 -9.30
N THR A 61 6.21 -3.95 -8.29
CA THR A 61 6.07 -2.49 -8.42
C THR A 61 7.38 -1.71 -8.44
N ASP A 62 8.51 -2.33 -8.10
CA ASP A 62 9.84 -1.70 -8.20
C ASP A 62 10.46 -1.81 -9.61
N GLN A 63 9.74 -2.38 -10.59
CA GLN A 63 10.18 -2.30 -11.99
C GLN A 63 10.19 -0.83 -12.46
N PRO A 64 11.31 -0.34 -13.01
CA PRO A 64 11.43 1.07 -13.39
C PRO A 64 10.41 1.39 -14.47
N LYS A 65 9.65 2.48 -14.26
CA LYS A 65 8.79 3.08 -15.29
C LYS A 65 9.56 3.11 -16.62
N PRO A 66 8.99 2.61 -17.74
CA PRO A 66 9.65 2.71 -19.03
C PRO A 66 9.94 4.18 -19.32
N LYS A 67 11.23 4.54 -19.38
CA LYS A 67 11.67 5.87 -19.80
C LYS A 67 11.33 6.02 -21.28
N GLY A 68 10.35 6.87 -21.57
CA GLY A 68 10.11 7.39 -22.91
C GLY A 68 8.75 7.03 -23.49
N PHE A 69 7.71 7.76 -23.07
CA PHE A 69 6.58 8.01 -23.94
C PHE A 69 6.65 9.47 -24.38
N PHE A 70 7.32 9.71 -25.51
CA PHE A 70 7.23 11.01 -26.19
C PHE A 70 5.84 11.08 -26.81
N ILE A 71 4.95 11.89 -26.22
CA ILE A 71 3.72 12.28 -26.91
C ILE A 71 4.15 13.19 -28.05
N ARG A 72 4.15 12.66 -29.27
CA ARG A 72 4.36 13.43 -30.50
C ARG A 72 3.17 14.38 -30.63
N ARG A 73 3.37 15.68 -30.36
CA ARG A 73 2.40 16.72 -30.73
C ARG A 73 2.28 16.71 -32.26
N VAL A 74 1.07 16.49 -32.75
CA VAL A 74 0.71 16.78 -34.15
C VAL A 74 0.37 18.26 -34.20
N ALA A 75 1.06 18.97 -35.10
CA ALA A 75 0.87 20.39 -35.38
C ALA A 75 -0.39 20.62 -36.23
#